data_AF-R5KJU1-F1
#
_entry.id   AF-R5KJU1-F1
#
_cell.length_a   1.000
_cell.length_b   1.000
_cell.length_c   1.000
_cell.angle_alpha   90.00
_cell.angle_beta   90.00
_cell.angle_gamma   90.00
#
_symmetry.space_group_name_H-M   'P 1'
#
loop_
_entity.id
_entity.type
_entity.pdbx_description
1 polymer ?
#
loop_
_entity_poly.entity_id
_entity_poly.type
_entity_poly.pdbx_seq_one_letter_code
_entity_poly.pdbx_strand_id
1 'polypeptide(L)'
;MTKFKEILYASIKSTDTEEWLDMHFNRPVGLVIALACKRLGIHPNAVTAVSVVLGVAAAWMFYHADLYHNLAGVALLMSANFCDSADGQLARLTGKKTLVGRVIDGFAGDIWFFSIYFALCCRLMFQLMPGGVDGVWGPWIWVLAFIAGVLCHSPQSSLADYYRQIHLLFLNGRQGSELDTYAGQRAIYDALPKGSPLIARMFYYNYSNYCRSQERRTPSFQRMMAAVNDKYGDVAYMPEGLRRRFIEGSRPLMKYTNILTFNVRAVCIYVTCLVGCPWVYMLVEVTVFTILYIYMHKRHESLCREMIKEICNG
;
A
#
# COMPACT_ATOMS: atom_id res chain seq x y z
N MET A 1 -7.90 21.48 -22.28
CA MET A 1 -7.98 20.95 -20.90
C MET A 1 -8.77 19.65 -20.77
N THR A 2 -9.79 19.40 -21.61
CA THR A 2 -10.66 18.21 -21.60
C THR A 2 -9.90 16.88 -21.77
N LYS A 3 -9.03 16.78 -22.80
CA LYS A 3 -8.29 15.53 -23.10
C LYS A 3 -7.33 15.05 -21.99
N PHE A 4 -6.69 15.97 -21.25
CA PHE A 4 -5.81 15.59 -20.14
C PHE A 4 -6.60 15.06 -18.94
N LYS A 5 -7.70 15.74 -18.59
CA LYS A 5 -8.59 15.28 -17.51
C LYS A 5 -9.21 13.93 -17.85
N GLU A 6 -9.66 13.72 -19.09
CA GLU A 6 -10.20 12.44 -19.55
C GLU A 6 -9.18 11.30 -19.40
N ILE A 7 -7.93 11.51 -19.83
CA ILE A 7 -6.87 10.51 -19.69
C ILE A 7 -6.53 10.25 -18.21
N LEU A 8 -6.51 11.31 -17.38
CA LEU A 8 -6.28 11.20 -15.95
C LEU A 8 -7.37 10.35 -15.28
N TYR A 9 -8.65 10.67 -15.51
CA TYR A 9 -9.76 9.91 -14.95
C TYR A 9 -9.79 8.46 -15.46
N ALA A 10 -9.49 8.21 -16.74
CA ALA A 10 -9.39 6.86 -17.28
C ALA A 10 -8.21 6.05 -16.68
N SER A 11 -7.19 6.73 -16.16
CA SER A 11 -6.04 6.08 -15.51
C SER A 11 -6.27 5.77 -14.02
N ILE A 12 -7.29 6.39 -13.41
CA ILE A 12 -7.63 6.23 -11.98
C ILE A 12 -8.49 4.98 -11.78
N LYS A 13 -8.19 4.19 -10.73
CA LYS A 13 -8.87 2.92 -10.44
C LYS A 13 -10.28 3.12 -9.83
N SER A 14 -10.43 4.09 -8.93
CA SER A 14 -11.73 4.56 -8.40
C SER A 14 -11.53 5.85 -7.60
N THR A 15 -12.43 6.82 -7.77
CA THR A 15 -12.45 8.04 -6.96
C THR A 15 -12.76 7.79 -5.48
N ASP A 16 -13.43 6.68 -5.16
CA ASP A 16 -13.85 6.34 -3.79
C ASP A 16 -12.69 5.91 -2.90
N THR A 17 -11.63 5.44 -3.54
CA THR A 17 -10.44 4.92 -2.87
C THR A 17 -9.29 5.92 -2.95
N GLU A 18 -9.22 6.79 -3.95
CA GLU A 18 -8.07 7.68 -4.12
C GLU A 18 -8.06 8.80 -3.07
N GLU A 19 -6.86 9.11 -2.59
CA GLU A 19 -6.65 10.20 -1.65
C GLU A 19 -6.72 11.56 -2.33
N TRP A 20 -7.02 12.59 -1.55
CA TRP A 20 -7.02 13.96 -2.05
C TRP A 20 -5.64 14.36 -2.62
N LEU A 21 -4.56 13.99 -1.93
CA LEU A 21 -3.18 14.24 -2.39
C LEU A 21 -2.87 13.49 -3.69
N ASP A 22 -3.29 12.23 -3.78
CA ASP A 22 -3.09 11.47 -5.02
C ASP A 22 -3.84 12.08 -6.19
N MET A 23 -5.13 12.38 -5.99
CA MET A 23 -5.99 12.87 -7.06
C MET A 23 -5.55 14.24 -7.60
N HIS A 24 -5.06 15.13 -6.74
CA HIS A 24 -4.74 16.52 -7.14
C HIS A 24 -3.27 16.76 -7.37
N PHE A 25 -2.37 15.90 -6.88
CA PHE A 25 -0.94 16.16 -6.90
C PHE A 25 -0.14 14.98 -7.48
N ASN A 26 -0.16 13.81 -6.84
CA ASN A 26 0.70 12.70 -7.28
C ASN A 26 0.30 12.15 -8.65
N ARG A 27 -1.00 11.93 -8.90
CA ARG A 27 -1.52 11.35 -10.16
C ARG A 27 -1.39 12.29 -11.36
N PRO A 28 -1.67 13.62 -11.26
CA PRO A 28 -1.43 14.54 -12.37
C PRO A 28 0.05 14.65 -12.76
N VAL A 29 0.95 14.77 -11.78
CA VAL A 29 2.40 14.84 -12.03
C VAL A 29 2.90 13.52 -12.60
N GLY A 30 2.47 12.39 -12.01
CA GLY A 30 2.74 11.06 -12.52
C GLY A 30 2.29 10.89 -13.97
N LEU A 31 1.13 11.46 -14.35
CA LEU A 31 0.62 11.33 -15.73
C LEU A 31 1.48 12.12 -16.71
N VAL A 32 1.97 13.29 -16.32
CA VAL A 32 2.90 14.06 -17.14
C VAL A 32 4.18 13.26 -17.39
N ILE A 33 4.74 12.64 -16.34
CA ILE A 33 5.92 11.77 -16.45
C ILE A 33 5.61 10.56 -17.34
N ALA A 34 4.47 9.89 -17.13
CA ALA A 34 4.05 8.74 -17.92
C ALA A 34 3.91 9.09 -19.42
N LEU A 35 3.31 10.23 -19.75
CA LEU A 35 3.18 10.68 -21.14
C LEU A 35 4.55 11.02 -21.76
N ALA A 36 5.47 11.62 -21.00
CA ALA A 36 6.83 11.87 -21.46
C ALA A 36 7.59 10.55 -21.70
N CYS A 37 7.56 9.62 -20.75
CA CYS A 37 8.16 8.29 -20.87
C CYS A 37 7.58 7.51 -22.05
N LYS A 38 6.26 7.58 -22.28
CA LYS A 38 5.60 6.97 -23.44
C LYS A 38 6.15 7.51 -24.76
N ARG A 39 6.34 8.84 -24.87
CA ARG A 39 6.92 9.47 -26.06
C ARG A 39 8.37 9.07 -26.28
N LEU A 40 9.13 8.89 -25.20
CA LEU A 40 10.54 8.46 -25.23
C LEU A 40 10.73 6.94 -25.39
N GLY A 41 9.64 6.16 -25.42
CA GLY A 41 9.71 4.70 -25.54
C GLY A 41 10.23 3.97 -24.29
N ILE A 42 10.27 4.63 -23.14
CA ILE A 42 10.76 4.07 -21.88
C ILE A 42 9.81 2.97 -21.37
N HIS A 43 10.36 1.89 -20.85
CA HIS A 43 9.57 0.78 -20.29
C HIS A 43 9.12 1.09 -18.84
N PRO A 44 7.89 0.72 -18.42
CA PRO A 44 7.40 0.91 -17.05
C PRO A 44 8.39 0.46 -15.97
N ASN A 45 8.92 -0.76 -16.08
CA ASN A 45 9.90 -1.31 -15.13
C ASN A 45 11.15 -0.42 -14.93
N ALA A 46 11.56 0.36 -15.94
CA ALA A 46 12.69 1.29 -15.79
C ALA A 46 12.30 2.49 -14.90
N VAL A 47 11.07 2.97 -15.02
CA VAL A 47 10.52 4.03 -14.16
C VAL A 47 10.39 3.53 -12.72
N THR A 48 9.96 2.29 -12.51
CA THR A 48 9.96 1.64 -11.18
C THR A 48 11.37 1.50 -10.60
N ALA A 49 12.36 1.13 -11.41
CA ALA A 49 13.75 1.06 -10.93
C ALA A 49 14.27 2.43 -10.49
N VAL A 50 13.94 3.49 -11.23
CA VAL A 50 14.25 4.88 -10.85
C VAL A 50 13.56 5.26 -9.54
N SER A 51 12.29 4.88 -9.35
CA SER A 51 11.55 5.19 -8.13
C SER A 51 12.22 4.55 -6.90
N VAL A 52 12.69 3.30 -7.00
CA VAL A 52 13.49 2.61 -5.97
C VAL A 52 14.78 3.36 -5.65
N VAL A 53 15.55 3.75 -6.67
CA VAL A 53 16.80 4.49 -6.46
C VAL A 53 16.55 5.83 -5.75
N LEU A 54 15.50 6.57 -6.16
CA LEU A 54 15.13 7.83 -5.51
C LEU A 54 14.69 7.62 -4.06
N GLY A 55 13.92 6.57 -3.76
CA GLY A 55 13.50 6.25 -2.40
C GLY A 55 14.67 5.88 -1.48
N VAL A 56 15.63 5.09 -1.97
CA VAL A 56 16.85 4.74 -1.22
C VAL A 56 17.75 5.97 -1.04
N ALA A 57 17.89 6.82 -2.06
CA ALA A 57 18.61 8.08 -1.94
C ALA A 57 17.96 9.03 -0.93
N ALA A 58 16.62 9.07 -0.87
CA ALA A 58 15.89 9.82 0.15
C ALA A 58 16.18 9.30 1.56
N ALA A 59 16.19 7.98 1.76
CA ALA A 59 16.56 7.37 3.03
C ALA A 59 18.00 7.76 3.44
N TRP A 60 18.95 7.68 2.50
CA TRP A 60 20.32 8.13 2.73
C TRP A 60 20.38 9.61 3.13
N MET A 61 19.58 10.49 2.54
CA MET A 61 19.49 11.88 2.97
C MET A 61 18.90 12.03 4.40
N PHE A 62 17.87 11.24 4.74
CA PHE A 62 17.28 11.27 6.09
C PHE A 62 18.18 10.74 7.21
N TYR A 63 19.25 10.02 6.88
CA TYR A 63 20.31 9.66 7.82
C TYR A 63 21.00 10.90 8.41
N HIS A 64 21.12 11.98 7.64
CA HIS A 64 21.77 13.22 8.08
C HIS A 64 20.81 14.08 8.91
N ALA A 65 21.33 14.76 9.92
CA ALA A 65 20.51 15.51 10.87
C ALA A 65 20.16 16.93 10.42
N ASP A 66 20.92 17.53 9.50
CA ASP A 66 20.76 18.92 9.10
C ASP A 66 19.57 19.15 8.16
N LEU A 67 19.14 20.40 8.10
CA LEU A 67 17.95 20.81 7.35
C LEU A 67 18.09 20.57 5.83
N TYR A 68 19.27 20.78 5.26
CA TYR A 68 19.47 20.67 3.81
C TYR A 68 19.29 19.24 3.32
N HIS A 69 19.88 18.28 4.02
CA HIS A 69 19.68 16.86 3.70
C HIS A 69 18.24 16.44 3.96
N ASN A 70 17.59 16.89 5.05
CA ASN A 70 16.17 16.57 5.27
C ASN A 70 15.28 17.12 4.13
N LEU A 71 15.51 18.36 3.66
CA LEU A 71 14.79 18.92 2.51
C LEU A 71 15.04 18.13 1.22
N ALA A 72 16.29 17.72 0.97
CA ALA A 72 16.62 16.87 -0.17
C ALA A 72 15.94 15.50 -0.06
N GLY A 73 15.91 14.90 1.12
CA GLY A 73 15.22 13.64 1.40
C GLY A 73 13.71 13.74 1.12
N VAL A 74 13.06 14.83 1.54
CA VAL A 74 11.65 15.09 1.22
C VAL A 74 11.45 15.17 -0.31
N ALA A 75 12.25 15.99 -0.99
CA ALA A 75 12.14 16.16 -2.44
C ALA A 75 12.36 14.84 -3.21
N LEU A 76 13.33 14.03 -2.80
CA LEU A 76 13.63 12.73 -3.39
C LEU A 76 12.50 11.72 -3.15
N LEU A 77 11.96 11.64 -1.93
CA LEU A 77 10.88 10.69 -1.63
C LEU A 77 9.58 11.09 -2.35
N MET A 78 9.29 12.39 -2.46
CA MET A 78 8.18 12.88 -3.30
C MET A 78 8.38 12.50 -4.77
N SER A 79 9.59 12.67 -5.28
CA SER A 79 9.93 12.29 -6.66
C SER A 79 9.83 10.79 -6.91
N ALA A 80 10.21 9.96 -5.92
CA ALA A 80 10.02 8.52 -5.96
C ALA A 80 8.52 8.17 -6.10
N ASN A 81 7.67 8.78 -5.28
CA ASN A 81 6.21 8.60 -5.33
C ASN A 81 5.59 9.04 -6.67
N PHE A 82 6.10 10.12 -7.28
CA PHE A 82 5.65 10.51 -8.61
C PHE A 82 6.03 9.49 -9.69
N CYS A 83 7.22 8.90 -9.59
CA CYS A 83 7.67 7.87 -10.53
C CYS A 83 6.86 6.57 -10.40
N ASP A 84 6.56 6.15 -9.17
CA ASP A 84 5.69 5.01 -8.87
C ASP A 84 4.26 5.23 -9.41
N SER A 85 3.69 6.42 -9.20
CA SER A 85 2.40 6.74 -9.83
C SER A 85 2.47 6.70 -11.37
N ALA A 86 3.58 7.17 -11.95
CA ALA A 86 3.81 7.24 -13.39
C ALA A 86 3.99 5.85 -14.03
N ASP A 87 4.66 4.91 -13.37
CA ASP A 87 4.91 3.59 -13.94
C ASP A 87 3.60 2.79 -14.13
N GLY A 88 2.68 2.85 -13.17
CA GLY A 88 1.41 2.17 -13.21
C GLY A 88 0.48 2.81 -14.25
N GLN A 89 0.54 4.13 -14.40
CA GLN A 89 -0.17 4.83 -15.48
C GLN A 89 0.43 4.50 -16.85
N LEU A 90 1.76 4.45 -16.97
CA LEU A 90 2.45 4.11 -18.20
C LEU A 90 2.17 2.66 -18.63
N ALA A 91 2.17 1.71 -17.70
CA ALA A 91 1.85 0.31 -17.94
C ALA A 91 0.40 0.15 -18.47
N ARG A 92 -0.55 0.89 -17.91
CA ARG A 92 -1.94 0.95 -18.40
C ARG A 92 -2.03 1.58 -19.79
N LEU A 93 -1.35 2.70 -20.02
CA LEU A 93 -1.38 3.45 -21.30
C LEU A 93 -0.66 2.75 -22.46
N THR A 94 0.22 1.79 -22.18
CA THR A 94 1.03 1.07 -23.18
C THR A 94 0.69 -0.42 -23.29
N GLY A 95 -0.11 -0.96 -22.37
CA GLY A 95 -0.41 -2.39 -22.29
C GLY A 95 0.78 -3.26 -21.87
N LYS A 96 1.92 -2.67 -21.49
CA LYS A 96 3.16 -3.39 -21.15
C LYS A 96 3.16 -3.83 -19.69
N LYS A 97 2.32 -4.82 -19.35
CA LYS A 97 2.34 -5.47 -18.03
C LYS A 97 3.23 -6.71 -18.07
N THR A 98 4.23 -6.77 -17.19
CA THR A 98 5.13 -7.93 -17.08
C THR A 98 5.09 -8.48 -15.65
N LEU A 99 5.32 -9.79 -15.48
CA LEU A 99 5.40 -10.40 -14.15
C LEU A 99 6.53 -9.76 -13.32
N VAL A 100 7.71 -9.59 -13.92
CA VAL A 100 8.86 -8.94 -13.28
C VAL A 100 8.52 -7.51 -12.86
N GLY A 101 7.84 -6.75 -13.71
CA GLY A 101 7.35 -5.41 -13.37
C GLY A 101 6.44 -5.42 -12.16
N ARG A 102 5.46 -6.33 -12.12
CA ARG A 102 4.55 -6.49 -10.96
C ARG A 102 5.30 -6.86 -9.68
N VAL A 103 6.33 -7.71 -9.77
CA VAL A 103 7.16 -8.07 -8.61
C VAL A 103 7.88 -6.83 -8.08
N ILE A 104 8.58 -6.11 -8.95
CA ILE A 104 9.39 -4.94 -8.55
C ILE A 104 8.49 -3.83 -8.01
N ASP A 105 7.38 -3.54 -8.68
CA ASP A 105 6.36 -2.57 -8.28
C ASP A 105 5.81 -2.90 -6.87
N GLY A 106 5.40 -4.15 -6.65
CA GLY A 106 4.90 -4.60 -5.34
C GLY A 106 5.92 -4.53 -4.20
N PHE A 107 7.23 -4.59 -4.49
CA PHE A 107 8.29 -4.50 -3.48
C PHE A 107 8.91 -3.11 -3.36
N ALA A 108 8.66 -2.19 -4.29
CA ALA A 108 9.32 -0.89 -4.33
C ALA A 108 9.04 -0.09 -3.04
N GLY A 109 7.79 0.01 -2.64
CA GLY A 109 7.38 0.69 -1.40
C GLY A 109 7.98 0.06 -0.14
N ASP A 110 8.05 -1.27 -0.07
CA ASP A 110 8.67 -1.98 1.07
C ASP A 110 10.16 -1.66 1.17
N ILE A 111 10.88 -1.58 0.03
CA ILE A 111 12.29 -1.19 -0.01
C ILE A 111 12.48 0.24 0.48
N TRP A 112 11.60 1.18 0.09
CA TRP A 112 11.69 2.56 0.54
C TRP A 112 11.55 2.65 2.06
N PHE A 113 10.48 2.08 2.61
CA PHE A 113 10.25 2.16 4.05
C PHE A 113 11.33 1.43 4.84
N PHE A 114 11.74 0.24 4.43
CA PHE A 114 12.86 -0.47 5.08
C PHE A 114 14.12 0.40 5.13
N SER A 115 14.47 1.01 3.99
CA SER A 115 15.64 1.88 3.88
C SER A 115 15.51 3.12 4.78
N ILE A 116 14.33 3.74 4.83
CA ILE A 116 14.06 4.90 5.68
C ILE A 116 14.16 4.51 7.17
N TYR A 117 13.49 3.44 7.61
CA TYR A 117 13.60 2.97 9.01
C TYR A 117 15.06 2.70 9.39
N PHE A 118 15.79 2.00 8.53
CA PHE A 118 17.21 1.71 8.73
C PHE A 118 18.04 2.99 8.87
N ALA A 119 17.89 3.94 7.94
CA ALA A 119 18.60 5.22 7.97
C ALA A 119 18.28 6.04 9.22
N LEU A 120 17.01 6.08 9.63
CA LEU A 120 16.59 6.77 10.87
C LEU A 120 17.17 6.10 12.12
N CYS A 121 17.23 4.76 12.17
CA CYS A 121 17.92 4.05 13.25
C CYS A 121 19.41 4.42 13.32
N CYS A 122 20.11 4.39 12.19
CA CYS A 122 21.51 4.78 12.12
C CYS A 122 21.73 6.23 12.57
N ARG A 123 20.84 7.15 12.19
CA ARG A 123 20.87 8.57 12.61
C ARG A 123 20.72 8.72 14.13
N LEU A 124 19.77 7.99 14.71
CA LEU A 124 19.36 8.16 16.10
C LEU A 124 20.20 7.35 17.10
N MET A 125 20.86 6.28 16.66
CA MET A 125 21.56 5.32 17.53
C MET A 125 22.51 5.97 18.56
N PHE A 126 23.21 7.03 18.17
CA PHE A 126 24.18 7.73 19.02
C PHE A 126 23.63 9.03 19.63
N GLN A 127 22.35 9.35 19.43
CA GLN A 127 21.71 10.55 19.98
C GLN A 127 21.10 10.26 21.35
N LEU A 128 21.06 11.28 22.20
CA LEU A 128 20.38 11.21 23.50
C LEU A 128 18.88 10.96 23.32
N MET A 129 18.33 10.14 24.20
CA MET A 129 16.90 9.90 24.25
C MET A 129 16.17 11.16 24.73
N PRO A 130 15.00 11.49 24.15
CA PRO A 130 14.18 12.60 24.59
C PRO A 130 13.56 12.34 25.98
N GLY A 131 13.05 13.37 26.63
CA GLY A 131 12.22 13.22 27.84
C GLY A 131 12.98 13.06 29.16
N GLY A 132 14.24 13.51 29.23
CA GLY A 132 15.03 13.50 30.46
C GLY A 132 15.57 12.12 30.84
N VAL A 133 15.63 11.19 29.88
CA VAL A 133 16.26 9.87 30.06
C VAL A 133 17.76 10.03 29.87
N ASP A 134 18.53 9.71 30.90
CA ASP A 134 19.99 9.70 30.84
C ASP A 134 20.49 8.49 30.03
N GLY A 135 20.60 8.67 28.71
CA GLY A 135 21.14 7.65 27.83
C GLY A 135 20.96 7.98 26.35
N VAL A 136 21.85 7.43 25.51
CA VAL A 136 21.64 7.42 24.04
C VAL A 136 20.68 6.31 23.65
N TRP A 137 20.01 6.43 22.50
CA TRP A 137 19.11 5.41 21.99
C TRP A 137 19.75 4.02 21.92
N GLY A 138 20.99 3.93 21.43
CA GLY A 138 21.71 2.67 21.30
C GLY A 138 20.90 1.60 20.56
N PRO A 139 20.85 0.35 21.05
CA PRO A 139 20.04 -0.72 20.45
C PRO A 139 18.53 -0.48 20.52
N TRP A 140 18.02 0.36 21.42
CA TRP A 140 16.59 0.53 21.63
C TRP A 140 15.85 1.15 20.44
N ILE A 141 16.54 1.97 19.63
CA ILE A 141 15.92 2.50 18.41
C ILE A 141 15.64 1.39 17.38
N TRP A 142 16.49 0.36 17.32
CA TRP A 142 16.27 -0.79 16.44
C TRP A 142 15.09 -1.63 16.91
N VAL A 143 14.92 -1.80 18.24
CA VAL A 143 13.75 -2.45 18.82
C VAL A 143 12.48 -1.67 18.48
N LEU A 144 12.48 -0.34 18.66
CA LEU A 144 11.35 0.51 18.31
C LEU A 144 11.03 0.43 16.81
N ALA A 145 12.04 0.49 15.95
CA ALA A 145 11.86 0.37 14.51
C ALA A 145 11.36 -1.00 14.07
N PHE A 146 11.79 -2.08 14.73
CA PHE A 146 11.25 -3.42 14.48
C PHE A 146 9.76 -3.49 14.82
N ILE A 147 9.35 -2.96 15.99
CA ILE A 147 7.94 -2.90 16.38
C ILE A 147 7.16 -2.02 15.39
N ALA A 148 7.64 -0.81 15.12
CA ALA A 148 6.97 0.15 14.24
C ALA A 148 6.86 -0.35 12.80
N GLY A 149 7.95 -0.85 12.21
CA GLY A 149 7.99 -1.29 10.81
C GLY A 149 7.39 -2.69 10.61
N VAL A 150 7.83 -3.67 11.38
CA VAL A 150 7.48 -5.08 11.14
C VAL A 150 6.17 -5.48 11.82
N LEU A 151 5.97 -5.09 13.08
CA LEU A 151 4.79 -5.52 13.85
C LEU A 151 3.57 -4.59 13.64
N CYS A 152 3.80 -3.32 13.30
CA CYS A 152 2.75 -2.33 13.11
C CYS A 152 2.54 -2.01 11.61
N HIS A 153 3.47 -1.31 10.97
CA HIS A 153 3.32 -0.79 9.61
C HIS A 153 2.93 -1.90 8.61
N SER A 154 3.72 -2.97 8.50
CA SER A 154 3.50 -4.02 7.50
C SER A 154 2.09 -4.64 7.61
N PRO A 155 1.63 -5.11 8.79
CA PRO A 155 0.25 -5.57 8.96
C PRO A 155 -0.82 -4.51 8.67
N GLN A 156 -0.59 -3.26 9.08
CA GLN A 156 -1.53 -2.15 8.88
C GLN A 156 -1.73 -1.86 7.39
N SER A 157 -0.64 -1.66 6.65
CA SER A 157 -0.66 -1.39 5.20
C SER A 157 -1.28 -2.55 4.43
N SER A 158 -0.89 -3.78 4.77
CA SER A 158 -1.41 -4.98 4.12
C SER A 158 -2.93 -5.15 4.27
N LEU A 159 -3.50 -4.83 5.44
CA LEU A 159 -4.94 -4.93 5.66
C LEU A 159 -5.70 -3.73 5.05
N ALA A 160 -5.10 -2.55 5.07
CA ALA A 160 -5.65 -1.36 4.42
C ALA A 160 -5.82 -1.59 2.92
N ASP A 161 -4.79 -2.08 2.23
CA ASP A 161 -4.88 -2.44 0.81
C ASP A 161 -5.93 -3.54 0.57
N TYR A 162 -5.93 -4.60 1.39
CA TYR A 162 -6.91 -5.68 1.29
C TYR A 162 -8.36 -5.16 1.32
N TYR A 163 -8.70 -4.27 2.25
CA TYR A 163 -10.05 -3.69 2.33
C TYR A 163 -10.38 -2.76 1.17
N ARG A 164 -9.41 -2.06 0.58
CA ARG A 164 -9.62 -1.30 -0.66
C ARG A 164 -9.96 -2.24 -1.81
N GLN A 165 -9.20 -3.32 -1.97
CA GLN A 165 -9.43 -4.29 -3.04
C GLN A 165 -10.77 -5.01 -2.85
N ILE A 166 -11.17 -5.31 -1.61
CA ILE A 166 -12.53 -5.81 -1.31
C ILE A 166 -13.58 -4.79 -1.71
N HIS A 167 -13.45 -3.52 -1.32
CA HIS A 167 -14.41 -2.49 -1.70
C HIS A 167 -14.55 -2.38 -3.24
N LEU A 168 -13.41 -2.40 -3.95
CA LEU A 168 -13.36 -2.39 -5.40
C LEU A 168 -13.98 -3.64 -6.04
N LEU A 169 -13.88 -4.81 -5.40
CA LEU A 169 -14.52 -6.03 -5.89
C LEU A 169 -16.04 -5.87 -5.91
N PHE A 170 -16.62 -5.31 -4.85
CA PHE A 170 -18.06 -5.08 -4.77
C PHE A 170 -18.51 -3.93 -5.68
N LEU A 171 -17.67 -2.91 -5.87
CA LEU A 171 -17.97 -1.74 -6.70
C LEU A 171 -17.87 -2.03 -8.21
N ASN A 172 -16.75 -2.62 -8.64
CA ASN A 172 -16.36 -2.76 -10.06
C ASN A 172 -16.27 -4.22 -10.53
N GLY A 173 -16.55 -5.19 -9.65
CA GLY A 173 -16.37 -6.61 -9.96
C GLY A 173 -14.89 -7.04 -10.02
N ARG A 174 -14.66 -8.30 -10.41
CA ARG A 174 -13.31 -8.91 -10.44
C ARG A 174 -12.34 -8.19 -11.38
N GLN A 175 -12.82 -7.62 -12.49
CA GLN A 175 -11.94 -6.91 -13.42
C GLN A 175 -11.43 -5.58 -12.87
N GLY A 176 -12.17 -4.96 -11.94
CA GLY A 176 -11.81 -3.70 -11.30
C GLY A 176 -11.10 -3.85 -9.96
N SER A 177 -10.86 -5.07 -9.49
CA SER A 177 -10.20 -5.39 -8.23
C SER A 177 -8.98 -6.27 -8.46
N GLU A 178 -7.93 -6.06 -7.67
CA GLU A 178 -6.75 -6.93 -7.63
C GLU A 178 -6.80 -7.85 -6.39
N LEU A 179 -8.02 -8.18 -5.93
CA LEU A 179 -8.22 -9.09 -4.82
C LEU A 179 -7.92 -10.54 -5.24
N ASP A 180 -6.74 -11.00 -4.90
CA ASP A 180 -6.28 -12.37 -5.09
C ASP A 180 -6.50 -13.23 -3.84
N THR A 181 -6.66 -14.55 -4.03
CA THR A 181 -6.83 -15.52 -2.93
C THR A 181 -5.57 -16.37 -2.74
N TYR A 182 -5.32 -16.81 -1.50
CA TYR A 182 -4.26 -17.76 -1.19
C TYR A 182 -4.38 -19.01 -2.05
N ALA A 183 -5.58 -19.60 -2.13
CA ALA A 183 -5.82 -20.80 -2.91
C ALA A 183 -5.46 -20.61 -4.40
N GLY A 184 -5.86 -19.48 -4.99
CA GLY A 184 -5.56 -19.16 -6.38
C GLY A 184 -4.06 -18.96 -6.63
N GLN A 185 -3.41 -18.14 -5.81
CA GLN A 185 -1.97 -17.86 -5.96
C GLN A 185 -1.11 -19.08 -5.63
N ARG A 186 -1.55 -19.93 -4.70
CA ARG A 186 -0.88 -21.18 -4.37
C ARG A 186 -1.00 -22.19 -5.50
N ALA A 187 -2.16 -22.31 -6.15
CA ALA A 187 -2.32 -23.16 -7.32
C ALA A 187 -1.39 -22.73 -8.47
N ILE A 188 -1.21 -21.43 -8.69
CA ILE A 188 -0.24 -20.91 -9.67
C ILE A 188 1.19 -21.36 -9.30
N TYR A 189 1.58 -21.20 -8.03
CA TYR A 189 2.89 -21.63 -7.56
C TYR A 189 3.11 -23.14 -7.75
N ASP A 190 2.15 -23.97 -7.36
CA ASP A 190 2.24 -25.43 -7.45
C ASP A 190 2.24 -25.93 -8.91
N ALA A 191 1.63 -25.17 -9.84
CA ALA A 191 1.64 -25.46 -11.27
C ALA A 191 2.92 -24.99 -12.01
N LEU A 192 3.86 -24.29 -11.34
CA LEU A 192 5.09 -23.83 -11.98
C LEU A 192 5.96 -25.01 -12.44
N PRO A 193 6.43 -25.01 -13.71
CA PRO A 193 7.39 -26.01 -14.18
C PRO A 193 8.65 -26.07 -13.31
N LYS A 194 9.24 -27.26 -13.15
CA LYS A 194 10.44 -27.48 -12.30
C LYS A 194 11.62 -26.56 -12.66
N GLY A 195 11.75 -26.17 -13.93
CA GLY A 195 12.79 -25.25 -14.43
C GLY A 195 12.42 -23.76 -14.41
N SER A 196 11.32 -23.36 -13.76
CA SER A 196 10.92 -21.94 -13.70
C SER A 196 11.97 -21.08 -13.00
N PRO A 197 12.16 -19.82 -13.42
CA PRO A 197 13.10 -18.91 -12.78
C PRO A 197 12.87 -18.81 -11.27
N LEU A 198 13.96 -18.82 -10.50
CA LEU A 198 13.91 -18.80 -9.03
C LEU A 198 13.16 -17.57 -8.49
N ILE A 199 13.29 -16.42 -9.16
CA ILE A 199 12.57 -15.18 -8.85
C ILE A 199 11.05 -15.37 -8.94
N ALA A 200 10.57 -16.02 -10.00
CA ALA A 200 9.13 -16.27 -10.17
C ALA A 200 8.60 -17.20 -9.08
N ARG A 201 9.36 -18.25 -8.72
CA ARG A 201 8.99 -19.17 -7.63
C ARG A 201 8.91 -18.45 -6.28
N MET A 202 9.93 -17.64 -5.94
CA MET A 202 9.93 -16.86 -4.71
C MET A 202 8.77 -15.86 -4.66
N PHE A 203 8.49 -15.19 -5.77
CA PHE A 203 7.37 -14.25 -5.86
C PHE A 203 6.04 -14.92 -5.53
N TYR A 204 5.64 -15.96 -6.25
CA TYR A 204 4.35 -16.62 -6.02
C TYR A 204 4.29 -17.29 -4.64
N TYR A 205 5.40 -17.81 -4.13
CA TYR A 205 5.47 -18.33 -2.76
C TYR A 205 5.20 -17.24 -1.72
N ASN A 206 5.91 -16.11 -1.78
CA ASN A 206 5.73 -15.00 -0.85
C ASN A 206 4.36 -14.35 -1.00
N TYR A 207 3.90 -14.14 -2.24
CA TYR A 207 2.61 -13.53 -2.54
C TYR A 207 1.44 -14.41 -2.07
N SER A 208 1.49 -15.73 -2.27
CA SER A 208 0.49 -16.64 -1.71
C SER A 208 0.44 -16.56 -0.18
N ASN A 209 1.59 -16.55 0.50
CA ASN A 209 1.63 -16.39 1.97
C ASN A 209 1.14 -15.01 2.44
N TYR A 210 1.36 -13.96 1.64
CA TYR A 210 0.80 -12.65 1.87
C TYR A 210 -0.73 -12.67 1.83
N CYS A 211 -1.33 -13.25 0.77
CA CYS A 211 -2.78 -13.47 0.68
C CYS A 211 -3.29 -14.31 1.87
N ARG A 212 -2.57 -15.38 2.23
CA ARG A 212 -2.92 -16.23 3.39
C ARG A 212 -2.96 -15.43 4.70
N SER A 213 -2.02 -14.51 4.88
CA SER A 213 -1.97 -13.62 6.05
C SER A 213 -3.16 -12.65 6.07
N GLN A 214 -3.55 -12.08 4.93
CA GLN A 214 -4.74 -11.23 4.81
C GLN A 214 -6.03 -12.02 5.11
N GLU A 215 -6.18 -13.20 4.52
CA GLU A 215 -7.35 -14.07 4.73
C GLU A 215 -7.48 -14.51 6.18
N ARG A 216 -6.39 -14.97 6.80
CA ARG A 216 -6.37 -15.39 8.22
C ARG A 216 -6.79 -14.27 9.17
N ARG A 217 -6.43 -13.02 8.84
CA ARG A 217 -6.77 -11.84 9.63
C ARG A 217 -8.20 -11.34 9.40
N THR A 218 -8.95 -11.90 8.44
CA THR A 218 -10.29 -11.41 8.07
C THR A 218 -11.36 -12.50 8.10
N PRO A 219 -11.51 -13.24 9.21
CA PRO A 219 -12.33 -14.46 9.26
C PRO A 219 -13.83 -14.22 9.00
N SER A 220 -14.40 -13.08 9.40
CA SER A 220 -15.80 -12.75 9.07
C SER A 220 -15.97 -12.42 7.61
N PHE A 221 -15.03 -11.73 6.98
CA PHE A 221 -15.05 -11.54 5.52
C PHE A 221 -14.96 -12.87 4.77
N GLN A 222 -14.07 -13.78 5.17
CA GLN A 222 -13.96 -15.10 4.53
C GLN A 222 -15.26 -15.89 4.60
N ARG A 223 -15.92 -15.90 5.76
CA ARG A 223 -17.24 -16.53 5.94
C ARG A 223 -18.32 -15.87 5.10
N MET A 224 -18.29 -14.54 4.98
CA MET A 224 -19.23 -13.80 4.14
C MET A 224 -19.05 -14.18 2.67
N MET A 225 -17.82 -14.20 2.16
CA MET A 225 -17.55 -14.61 0.78
C MET A 225 -17.94 -16.06 0.50
N ALA A 226 -17.74 -16.97 1.47
CA ALA A 226 -18.22 -18.34 1.35
C ALA A 226 -19.75 -18.40 1.21
N ALA A 227 -20.49 -17.65 2.04
CA ALA A 227 -21.95 -17.56 1.95
C ALA A 227 -22.43 -16.94 0.63
N VAL A 228 -21.72 -15.92 0.12
CA VAL A 228 -22.00 -15.34 -1.21
C VAL A 228 -21.81 -16.38 -2.31
N ASN A 229 -20.69 -17.10 -2.30
CA ASN A 229 -20.39 -18.11 -3.31
C ASN A 229 -21.36 -19.30 -3.26
N ASP A 230 -21.76 -19.74 -2.06
CA ASP A 230 -22.73 -20.83 -1.88
C ASP A 230 -24.12 -20.46 -2.43
N LYS A 231 -24.59 -19.24 -2.13
CA LYS A 231 -25.94 -18.80 -2.49
C LYS A 231 -26.06 -18.22 -3.90
N TYR A 232 -25.06 -17.48 -4.35
CA TYR A 232 -25.09 -16.71 -5.61
C TYR A 232 -24.00 -17.11 -6.60
N GLY A 233 -23.04 -17.96 -6.22
CA GLY A 233 -21.90 -18.36 -7.06
C GLY A 233 -20.77 -17.33 -7.13
N ASP A 234 -21.08 -16.04 -7.22
CA ASP A 234 -20.10 -14.94 -7.25
C ASP A 234 -20.74 -13.62 -6.80
N VAL A 235 -19.90 -12.65 -6.38
CA VAL A 235 -20.31 -11.28 -6.04
C VAL A 235 -21.03 -10.59 -7.22
N ALA A 236 -20.68 -10.93 -8.47
CA ALA A 236 -21.33 -10.40 -9.67
C ALA A 236 -22.82 -10.75 -9.77
N TYR A 237 -23.24 -11.88 -9.19
CA TYR A 237 -24.62 -12.37 -9.22
C TYR A 237 -25.41 -12.04 -7.94
N MET A 238 -24.78 -11.34 -6.99
CA MET A 238 -25.42 -10.91 -5.76
C MET A 238 -26.54 -9.88 -6.05
N PRO A 239 -27.69 -9.93 -5.35
CA PRO A 239 -28.74 -8.91 -5.46
C PRO A 239 -28.19 -7.50 -5.27
N GLU A 240 -28.60 -6.58 -6.14
CA GLU A 240 -28.05 -5.21 -6.16
C GLU A 240 -28.20 -4.50 -4.82
N GLY A 241 -29.32 -4.69 -4.11
CA GLY A 241 -29.56 -4.13 -2.79
C GLY A 241 -28.52 -4.56 -1.76
N LEU A 242 -28.17 -5.85 -1.71
CA LEU A 242 -27.14 -6.36 -0.80
C LEU A 242 -25.74 -5.89 -1.19
N ARG A 243 -25.44 -5.88 -2.49
CA ARG A 243 -24.15 -5.36 -2.98
C ARG A 243 -23.98 -3.88 -2.61
N ARG A 244 -25.02 -3.08 -2.81
CA ARG A 244 -25.03 -1.65 -2.45
C ARG A 244 -24.91 -1.44 -0.95
N ARG A 245 -25.60 -2.25 -0.14
CA ARG A 245 -25.48 -2.24 1.33
C ARG A 245 -24.03 -2.44 1.79
N PHE A 246 -23.31 -3.40 1.20
CA PHE A 246 -21.90 -3.60 1.50
C PHE A 246 -21.03 -2.39 1.11
N ILE A 247 -21.24 -1.84 -0.10
CA ILE A 247 -20.50 -0.66 -0.59
C ILE A 247 -20.73 0.54 0.34
N GLU A 248 -21.97 0.80 0.74
CA GLU A 248 -22.32 1.91 1.65
C GLU A 248 -21.72 1.71 3.04
N GLY A 249 -21.67 0.48 3.56
CA GLY A 249 -21.04 0.18 4.83
C GLY A 249 -19.50 0.23 4.81
N SER A 250 -18.87 -0.12 3.69
CA SER A 250 -17.41 -0.16 3.56
C SER A 250 -16.79 1.18 3.15
N ARG A 251 -17.53 2.02 2.40
CA ARG A 251 -17.07 3.34 1.92
C ARG A 251 -16.54 4.27 3.02
N PRO A 252 -17.17 4.42 4.21
CA PRO A 252 -16.64 5.25 5.28
C PRO A 252 -15.28 4.78 5.83
N LEU A 253 -14.91 3.51 5.57
CA LEU A 253 -13.63 2.96 5.99
C LEU A 253 -12.48 3.33 5.06
N MET A 254 -12.75 3.74 3.82
CA MET A 254 -11.72 4.04 2.82
C MET A 254 -10.77 5.15 3.28
N LYS A 255 -11.28 6.17 4.01
CA LYS A 255 -10.42 7.20 4.61
C LYS A 255 -9.38 6.65 5.59
N TYR A 256 -9.69 5.59 6.33
CA TYR A 256 -8.73 4.95 7.22
C TYR A 256 -7.75 4.08 6.44
N THR A 257 -8.21 3.40 5.39
CA THR A 257 -7.30 2.68 4.49
C THR A 257 -6.27 3.64 3.90
N ASN A 258 -6.71 4.82 3.47
CA ASN A 258 -5.88 5.91 2.96
C ASN A 258 -4.83 6.34 4.01
N ILE A 259 -5.27 6.73 5.20
CA ILE A 259 -4.36 7.13 6.29
C ILE A 259 -3.31 6.04 6.59
N LEU A 260 -3.71 4.77 6.50
CA LEU A 260 -2.84 3.61 6.75
C LEU A 260 -2.11 3.13 5.49
N THR A 261 -1.98 3.95 4.45
CA THR A 261 -1.14 3.69 3.28
C THR A 261 0.08 4.63 3.24
N PHE A 262 0.60 4.96 2.06
CA PHE A 262 1.89 5.62 1.89
C PHE A 262 1.87 7.10 2.29
N ASN A 263 0.91 7.88 1.79
CA ASN A 263 1.00 9.35 1.79
C ASN A 263 1.05 9.95 3.20
N VAL A 264 0.19 9.52 4.12
CA VAL A 264 0.19 10.08 5.49
C VAL A 264 1.48 9.70 6.22
N ARG A 265 2.01 8.49 6.00
CA ARG A 265 3.32 8.10 6.55
C ARG A 265 4.44 8.96 5.99
N ALA A 266 4.46 9.17 4.68
CA ALA A 266 5.44 10.03 4.04
C ALA A 266 5.39 11.45 4.62
N VAL A 267 4.19 12.03 4.77
CA VAL A 267 4.02 13.34 5.42
C VAL A 267 4.52 13.35 6.86
N CYS A 268 4.22 12.31 7.66
CA CYS A 268 4.75 12.19 9.01
C CYS A 268 6.30 12.12 9.02
N ILE A 269 6.91 11.37 8.11
CA ILE A 269 8.36 11.32 7.94
C ILE A 269 8.89 12.71 7.58
N TYR A 270 8.28 13.41 6.63
CA TYR A 270 8.70 14.76 6.22
C TYR A 270 8.70 15.72 7.41
N VAL A 271 7.58 15.82 8.11
CA VAL A 271 7.42 16.74 9.24
C VAL A 271 8.40 16.39 10.36
N THR A 272 8.46 15.12 10.77
CA THR A 272 9.31 14.72 11.90
C THR A 272 10.81 14.82 11.59
N CYS A 273 11.23 14.55 10.36
CA CYS A 273 12.62 14.74 9.95
C CYS A 273 13.00 16.23 9.89
N LEU A 274 12.13 17.08 9.34
CA LEU A 274 12.35 18.53 9.24
C LEU A 274 12.38 19.22 10.60
N VAL A 275 11.55 18.77 11.55
CA VAL A 275 11.55 19.26 12.95
C VAL A 275 12.73 18.68 13.76
N GLY A 276 13.43 17.67 13.24
CA GLY A 276 14.56 17.04 13.92
C GLY A 276 14.17 16.00 14.98
N CYS A 277 12.93 15.50 14.96
CA CYS A 277 12.43 14.48 15.88
C CYS A 277 11.91 13.21 15.16
N PRO A 278 12.70 12.57 14.28
CA PRO A 278 12.22 11.43 13.47
C PRO A 278 11.76 10.21 14.28
N TRP A 279 12.18 10.07 15.55
CA TRP A 279 11.68 9.03 16.46
C TRP A 279 10.16 9.17 16.72
N VAL A 280 9.59 10.37 16.61
CA VAL A 280 8.15 10.61 16.77
C VAL A 280 7.35 9.88 15.71
N TYR A 281 7.85 9.77 14.47
CA TYR A 281 7.20 9.01 13.41
C TYR A 281 6.99 7.54 13.83
N MET A 282 8.02 6.91 14.42
CA MET A 282 7.92 5.52 14.88
C MET A 282 6.88 5.38 16.01
N LEU A 283 6.76 6.36 16.90
CA LEU A 283 5.72 6.36 17.93
C LEU A 283 4.32 6.57 17.36
N VAL A 284 4.14 7.47 16.39
CA VAL A 284 2.86 7.67 15.67
C VAL A 284 2.44 6.38 14.97
N GLU A 285 3.38 5.68 14.35
CA GLU A 285 3.15 4.39 13.69
C GLU A 285 2.65 3.32 14.68
N VAL A 286 3.31 3.22 15.85
CA VAL A 286 2.95 2.23 16.88
C VAL A 286 1.63 2.59 17.58
N THR A 287 1.32 3.87 17.76
CA THR A 287 0.16 4.31 18.56
C THR A 287 -1.02 4.69 17.66
N VAL A 288 -0.96 5.85 17.00
CA VAL A 288 -2.06 6.45 16.23
C VAL A 288 -2.51 5.50 15.12
N PHE A 289 -1.59 4.99 14.30
CA PHE A 289 -1.96 4.11 13.19
C PHE A 289 -2.44 2.75 13.66
N THR A 290 -1.93 2.22 14.77
CA THR A 290 -2.46 0.98 15.37
C THR A 290 -3.90 1.16 15.87
N ILE A 291 -4.22 2.29 16.50
CA ILE A 291 -5.59 2.60 16.95
C ILE A 291 -6.54 2.65 15.75
N LEU A 292 -6.15 3.36 14.69
CA LEU A 292 -6.95 3.45 13.46
C LEU A 292 -7.12 2.08 12.78
N TYR A 293 -6.05 1.27 12.74
CA TYR A 293 -6.07 -0.09 12.22
C TYR A 293 -7.06 -0.98 12.99
N ILE A 294 -6.99 -0.98 14.33
CA ILE A 294 -7.91 -1.77 15.16
C ILE A 294 -9.36 -1.33 14.93
N TYR A 295 -9.61 -0.03 14.86
CA TYR A 295 -10.95 0.50 14.59
C TYR A 295 -11.47 0.07 13.21
N MET A 296 -10.68 0.30 12.16
CA MET A 296 -11.01 -0.06 10.78
C MET A 296 -11.31 -1.56 10.66
N HIS A 297 -10.43 -2.39 11.22
CA HIS A 297 -10.56 -3.84 11.22
C HIS A 297 -11.84 -4.31 11.92
N LYS A 298 -12.10 -3.84 13.14
CA LYS A 298 -13.31 -4.19 13.90
C LYS A 298 -14.59 -3.79 13.17
N ARG A 299 -14.61 -2.60 12.56
CA ARG A 299 -15.77 -2.11 11.79
C ARG A 299 -16.01 -2.94 10.54
N HIS A 300 -14.97 -3.25 9.77
CA HIS A 300 -15.10 -4.07 8.57
C HIS A 300 -15.59 -5.49 8.89
N GLU A 301 -15.02 -6.13 9.92
CA GLU A 301 -15.45 -7.46 10.34
C GLU A 301 -16.88 -7.47 10.91
N SER A 302 -17.32 -6.38 11.55
CA SER A 302 -18.72 -6.23 11.98
C SER A 302 -19.67 -6.15 10.79
N LEU A 303 -19.35 -5.32 9.79
CA LEU A 303 -20.11 -5.23 8.55
C LEU A 303 -20.24 -6.62 7.90
N CYS A 304 -19.15 -7.38 7.81
CA CYS A 304 -19.20 -8.72 7.24
C CYS A 304 -20.12 -9.67 8.03
N ARG A 305 -20.15 -9.58 9.37
CA ARG A 305 -21.09 -10.38 10.19
C ARG A 305 -22.54 -9.99 9.98
N GLU A 306 -22.84 -8.72 9.81
CA GLU A 306 -24.18 -8.23 9.51
C GLU A 306 -24.64 -8.70 8.12
N MET A 307 -23.76 -8.58 7.11
CA MET A 307 -24.02 -9.06 5.76
C MET A 307 -24.29 -10.57 5.70
N ILE A 308 -23.57 -11.38 6.49
CA ILE A 308 -23.85 -12.83 6.58
C ILE A 308 -25.30 -13.08 7.00
N LYS A 309 -25.83 -12.34 7.98
CA LYS A 309 -27.22 -12.50 8.43
C LYS A 309 -28.20 -12.14 7.33
N GLU A 310 -27.94 -11.05 6.59
CA GLU A 310 -28.79 -10.63 5.48
C GLU A 310 -28.77 -11.64 4.32
N ILE A 311 -27.59 -12.20 4.00
CA ILE A 311 -27.44 -13.22 2.95
C ILE A 311 -28.16 -14.51 3.33
N CYS A 312 -28.07 -14.96 4.59
CA CYS A 312 -28.71 -16.19 5.04
C CYS A 312 -30.23 -16.06 5.23
N ASN A 313 -30.74 -14.86 5.55
CA ASN A 313 -32.15 -14.65 5.87
C ASN A 313 -33.00 -14.15 4.69
N GLY A 314 -32.38 -13.58 3.65
CA GLY A 314 -33.04 -13.29 2.36
C GLY A 314 -33.09 -14.50 1.46
#